data_AF-A0A4Z1BZR2-F1
#
_entry.id   AF-A0A4Z1BZR2-F1
#
_cell.length_a   1.000
_cell.length_b   1.000
_cell.length_c   1.000
_cell.angle_alpha   90.00
_cell.angle_beta   90.00
_cell.angle_gamma   90.00
#
_symmetry.space_group_name_H-M   'P 1'
#
loop_
_entity.id
_entity.type
_entity.pdbx_description
1 polymer ?
#
loop_
_entity_poly.entity_id
_entity_poly.type
_entity_poly.pdbx_seq_one_letter_code
_entity_poly.pdbx_strand_id
1 'polypeptide(L)'
;MTRPLLLIGLLAGAAALVWLLQGQLTGPEALRAQLAGIGDLRRDHPLAVALGFCLAYVAVTALSLPVAVWLTLAGGALFGFWQGLAIVSVASALGATLAFLAARYLLRDWVRARVQAVEAGLRRDGAFYLFSLRLIPVVPFFAVNLLMGLGPMRVRTFYAVSQLGMLPATAVYVNAGTQLAALDSLSDIASPALLASFAALALFPWIARAGLALWRQRAITARWTRPKRFDRNLVVIGAGAAGLVSAYVAAAARARVTLVEAKAMGGDCLNTGCVPSKALIRSARLAHQMRHAGDWGLTDTPPAIPFARVIARVDRIIADIAPHDGIARYRGLGVEVLQGQARLVDPWTVQVTAPDGGVQRLTTRAVILATGARPVLPPLPGLDLVDPLTSETLWDRLRDRAEAPRRLVVLG
;
A
#
# COMPACT_ATOMS: atom_id res chain seq x y z
N MET A 1 30.30 -5.77 24.41
CA MET A 1 29.57 -4.51 24.11
C MET A 1 28.48 -4.81 23.10
N THR A 2 27.22 -4.59 23.44
CA THR A 2 26.10 -4.86 22.52
C THR A 2 26.25 -3.98 21.29
N ARG A 3 26.24 -4.59 20.10
CA ARG A 3 26.36 -3.94 18.78
C ARG A 3 25.56 -2.63 18.61
N PRO A 4 24.36 -2.43 19.22
CA PRO A 4 23.68 -1.12 19.22
C PRO A 4 24.41 0.02 19.95
N LEU A 5 25.25 -0.24 20.96
CA LEU A 5 26.00 0.80 21.68
C LEU A 5 27.08 1.45 20.81
N LEU A 6 27.67 0.69 19.87
CA LEU A 6 28.62 1.23 18.89
C LEU A 6 27.93 2.18 17.91
N LEU A 7 26.71 1.86 17.49
CA LEU A 7 25.90 2.71 16.61
C LEU A 7 25.46 3.99 17.33
N ILE A 8 25.02 3.87 18.60
CA ILE A 8 24.68 5.02 19.44
C ILE A 8 25.90 5.91 19.66
N GLY A 9 27.08 5.33 19.90
CA GLY A 9 28.34 6.07 20.00
C GLY A 9 28.71 6.80 18.70
N LEU A 10 28.50 6.17 17.55
CA LEU A 10 28.76 6.79 16.24
C LEU A 10 27.76 7.92 15.91
N LEU A 11 26.49 7.74 16.25
CA LEU A 11 25.46 8.78 16.10
C LEU A 11 25.68 9.95 17.07
N ALA A 12 26.08 9.67 18.32
CA ALA A 12 26.41 10.69 19.31
C ALA A 12 27.68 11.46 18.92
N GLY A 13 28.69 10.77 18.38
CA GLY A 13 29.90 11.41 17.84
C GLY A 13 29.60 12.31 16.64
N ALA A 14 28.73 11.88 15.72
CA ALA A 14 28.30 12.70 14.60
C ALA A 14 27.46 13.92 15.04
N ALA A 15 26.57 13.75 16.02
CA ALA A 15 25.79 14.86 16.59
C ALA A 15 26.68 15.87 17.34
N ALA A 16 27.67 15.39 18.10
CA ALA A 16 28.66 16.23 18.78
C ALA A 16 29.53 17.00 17.78
N LEU A 17 29.93 16.37 16.66
CA LEU A 17 30.68 17.03 15.59
C LEU A 17 29.86 18.14 14.91
N VAL A 18 28.57 17.90 14.64
CA VAL A 18 27.66 18.93 14.09
C VAL A 18 27.49 20.09 15.07
N TRP A 19 27.34 19.80 16.36
CA TRP A 19 27.22 20.82 17.42
C TRP A 19 28.49 21.65 17.58
N LEU A 20 29.67 21.03 17.49
CA LEU A 20 30.97 21.72 17.49
C LEU A 20 31.18 22.62 16.27
N LEU A 21 30.69 22.22 15.10
CA LEU A 21 30.82 22.98 13.85
C LEU A 21 29.79 24.13 13.74
N GLN A 22 28.69 24.11 14.51
CA GLN A 22 27.70 25.19 14.53
C GLN A 22 28.26 26.52 15.08
N GLY A 23 29.32 26.48 15.90
CA GLY A 23 29.91 27.67 16.52
C GLY A 23 30.71 28.58 15.57
N GLN A 24 30.98 28.17 14.33
CA GLN A 24 31.78 28.93 13.36
C GLN A 24 30.97 29.56 12.20
N LEU A 25 29.64 29.44 12.20
CA LEU A 25 28.77 29.79 11.07
C LEU A 25 27.78 30.94 11.39
N THR A 26 28.23 31.96 12.12
CA THR A 26 27.39 33.10 12.51
C THR A 26 27.54 34.27 11.54
N GLY A 27 27.07 34.10 10.29
CA GLY A 27 26.82 35.22 9.38
C GLY A 27 26.98 34.89 7.89
N PRO A 28 26.23 35.58 6.99
CA PRO A 28 26.34 35.38 5.55
C PRO A 28 27.73 35.72 4.97
N GLU A 29 28.49 36.62 5.61
CA GLU A 29 29.87 36.94 5.20
C GLU A 29 30.89 35.87 5.60
N ALA A 30 30.76 35.30 6.80
CA ALA A 30 31.62 34.19 7.25
C ALA A 30 31.43 32.93 6.37
N LEU A 31 30.19 32.68 5.95
CA LEU A 31 29.88 31.60 5.00
C LEU A 31 30.51 31.86 3.63
N ARG A 32 30.47 33.11 3.13
CA ARG A 32 31.12 33.50 1.87
C ARG A 32 32.65 33.37 1.94
N ALA A 33 33.28 33.79 3.04
CA ALA A 33 34.72 33.66 3.24
C ALA A 33 35.17 32.18 3.30
N GLN A 34 34.40 31.31 3.97
CA GLN A 34 34.67 29.87 3.98
C GLN A 34 34.44 29.22 2.60
N LEU A 35 33.40 29.63 1.86
CA LEU A 35 33.16 29.16 0.48
C LEU A 35 34.29 29.60 -0.47
N ALA A 36 34.82 30.81 -0.30
CA ALA A 36 35.98 31.30 -1.06
C ALA A 36 37.25 30.50 -0.75
N GLY A 37 37.54 30.25 0.54
CA GLY A 37 38.69 29.43 0.95
C GLY A 37 38.59 27.96 0.52
N ILE A 38 37.38 27.39 0.50
CA ILE A 38 37.13 26.05 -0.09
C ILE A 38 37.29 26.10 -1.61
N GLY A 39 36.91 27.20 -2.26
CA GLY A 39 37.10 27.43 -3.69
C GLY A 39 38.58 27.46 -4.09
N ASP A 40 39.43 28.09 -3.28
CA ASP A 40 40.89 28.12 -3.45
C ASP A 40 41.50 26.72 -3.24
N LEU A 41 41.17 26.05 -2.13
CA LEU A 41 41.60 24.66 -1.89
C LEU A 41 41.16 23.68 -2.98
N ARG A 42 39.97 23.90 -3.58
CA ARG A 42 39.48 23.12 -4.72
C ARG A 42 40.31 23.37 -5.98
N ARG A 43 40.76 24.61 -6.22
CA ARG A 43 41.63 24.93 -7.36
C ARG A 43 43.00 24.28 -7.21
N ASP A 44 43.55 24.27 -6.00
CA ASP A 44 44.89 23.75 -5.73
C ASP A 44 44.92 22.22 -5.62
N HIS A 45 43.86 21.61 -5.06
CA HIS A 45 43.77 20.17 -4.82
C HIS A 45 42.41 19.57 -5.21
N PRO A 46 42.02 19.61 -6.50
CA PRO A 46 40.67 19.24 -6.94
C PRO A 46 40.28 17.79 -6.62
N LEU A 47 41.21 16.84 -6.76
CA LEU A 47 40.95 15.42 -6.48
C LEU A 47 40.80 15.15 -4.98
N ALA A 48 41.62 15.77 -4.13
CA ALA A 48 41.56 15.56 -2.69
C ALA A 48 40.26 16.11 -2.11
N VAL A 49 39.82 17.29 -2.56
CA VAL A 49 38.55 17.89 -2.14
C VAL A 49 37.35 17.05 -2.61
N ALA A 50 37.36 16.58 -3.87
CA ALA A 50 36.30 15.71 -4.39
C ALA A 50 36.22 14.35 -3.65
N LEU A 51 37.36 13.72 -3.37
CA LEU A 51 37.43 12.47 -2.62
C LEU A 51 37.00 12.65 -1.17
N GLY A 52 37.48 13.70 -0.50
CA GLY A 52 37.08 14.04 0.87
C GLY A 52 35.58 14.27 0.99
N PHE A 53 35.01 15.04 0.05
CA PHE A 53 33.57 15.27 -0.02
C PHE A 53 32.80 13.95 -0.27
N CYS A 54 33.26 13.13 -1.21
CA CYS A 54 32.65 11.82 -1.49
C CYS A 54 32.64 10.93 -0.25
N LEU A 55 33.77 10.81 0.45
CA LEU A 55 33.91 10.01 1.67
C LEU A 55 33.00 10.52 2.79
N ALA A 56 32.95 11.83 3.01
CA ALA A 56 32.06 12.45 3.99
C ALA A 56 30.58 12.17 3.66
N TYR A 57 30.20 12.30 2.39
CA TYR A 57 28.85 12.00 1.91
C TYR A 57 28.49 10.53 2.11
N VAL A 58 29.39 9.60 1.76
CA VAL A 58 29.22 8.16 1.98
C VAL A 58 29.01 7.87 3.46
N ALA A 59 29.81 8.45 4.34
CA ALA A 59 29.70 8.26 5.79
C ALA A 59 28.35 8.75 6.33
N VAL A 60 27.96 9.98 6.00
CA VAL A 60 26.66 10.57 6.38
C VAL A 60 25.50 9.71 5.91
N THR A 61 25.57 9.24 4.67
CA THR A 61 24.52 8.42 4.05
C THR A 61 24.47 7.01 4.65
N ALA A 62 25.63 6.40 4.92
CA ALA A 62 25.73 5.10 5.57
C ALA A 62 25.17 5.12 7.00
N LEU A 63 25.43 6.20 7.73
CA LEU A 63 24.87 6.47 9.05
C LEU A 63 23.41 6.95 9.00
N SER A 64 22.87 7.15 7.80
CA SER A 64 21.49 7.56 7.57
C SER A 64 21.12 8.88 8.29
N LEU A 65 22.07 9.81 8.37
CA LEU A 65 21.87 11.10 9.02
C LEU A 65 21.00 12.03 8.14
N PRO A 66 20.08 12.81 8.72
CA PRO A 66 19.16 13.69 7.99
C PRO A 66 19.85 14.97 7.46
N VAL A 67 21.13 14.91 7.10
CA VAL A 67 21.93 16.03 6.58
C VAL A 67 22.36 15.82 5.12
N ALA A 68 22.08 14.65 4.53
CA ALA A 68 22.44 14.32 3.15
C ALA A 68 21.81 15.27 2.10
N VAL A 69 20.63 15.83 2.38
CA VAL A 69 19.98 16.82 1.51
C VAL A 69 20.84 18.08 1.38
N TRP A 70 21.34 18.60 2.51
CA TRP A 70 22.23 19.76 2.53
C TRP A 70 23.55 19.48 1.84
N LEU A 71 24.13 18.29 2.03
CA LEU A 71 25.33 17.89 1.30
C LEU A 71 25.07 17.78 -0.21
N THR A 72 23.89 17.34 -0.64
CA THR A 72 23.56 17.25 -2.07
C THR A 72 23.52 18.65 -2.71
N LEU A 73 22.92 19.62 -2.03
CA LEU A 73 22.93 21.03 -2.44
C LEU A 73 24.36 21.58 -2.46
N ALA A 74 25.15 21.32 -1.41
CA ALA A 74 26.56 21.72 -1.34
C ALA A 74 27.40 21.09 -2.47
N GLY A 75 27.11 19.85 -2.87
CA GLY A 75 27.77 19.20 -4.00
C GLY A 75 27.54 19.94 -5.32
N GLY A 76 26.32 20.44 -5.54
CA GLY A 76 26.02 21.32 -6.68
C GLY A 76 26.73 22.67 -6.59
N ALA A 77 26.72 23.29 -5.41
CA ALA A 77 27.38 24.56 -5.17
C ALA A 77 28.90 24.49 -5.38
N LEU A 78 29.54 23.42 -4.91
CA LEU A 78 30.99 23.27 -4.88
C LEU A 78 31.59 22.72 -6.17
N PHE A 79 30.88 21.85 -6.90
CA PHE A 79 31.41 21.15 -8.07
C PHE A 79 30.65 21.47 -9.37
N GLY A 80 29.58 22.27 -9.28
CA GLY A 80 28.67 22.50 -10.39
C GLY A 80 27.84 21.25 -10.73
N PHE A 81 27.00 21.37 -11.75
CA PHE A 81 26.00 20.35 -12.05
C PHE A 81 26.60 18.97 -12.38
N TRP A 82 27.46 18.89 -13.41
CA TRP A 82 27.91 17.58 -13.91
C TRP A 82 28.84 16.84 -12.94
N GLN A 83 29.83 17.52 -12.37
CA GLN A 83 30.75 16.91 -11.42
C GLN A 83 30.05 16.63 -10.08
N GLY A 84 29.21 17.56 -9.60
CA GLY A 84 28.40 17.37 -8.40
C GLY A 84 27.44 16.18 -8.55
N LEU A 85 26.79 16.02 -9.70
CA LEU A 85 25.89 14.90 -9.99
C LEU A 85 26.66 13.58 -9.98
N ALA A 86 27.83 13.51 -10.62
CA ALA A 86 28.65 12.30 -10.65
C ALA A 86 29.11 11.90 -9.23
N ILE A 87 29.66 12.84 -8.48
CA ILE A 87 30.17 12.59 -7.12
C ILE A 87 29.04 12.20 -6.18
N VAL A 88 27.97 13.00 -6.11
CA VAL A 88 26.86 12.76 -5.17
C VAL A 88 26.11 11.49 -5.53
N SER A 89 25.89 11.22 -6.82
CA SER A 89 25.18 10.01 -7.23
C SER A 89 25.92 8.75 -6.77
N VAL A 90 27.22 8.65 -7.06
CA VAL A 90 28.05 7.50 -6.62
C VAL A 90 28.14 7.43 -5.09
N ALA A 91 28.40 8.55 -4.41
CA ALA A 91 28.52 8.60 -2.97
C ALA A 91 27.22 8.16 -2.26
N SER A 92 26.07 8.60 -2.78
CA SER A 92 24.76 8.26 -2.23
C SER A 92 24.42 6.77 -2.39
N ALA A 93 24.75 6.16 -3.54
CA ALA A 93 24.53 4.74 -3.76
C ALA A 93 25.47 3.86 -2.92
N LEU A 94 26.73 4.27 -2.76
CA LEU A 94 27.70 3.59 -1.89
C LEU A 94 27.28 3.67 -0.42
N GLY A 95 26.91 4.86 0.06
CA GLY A 95 26.43 5.04 1.43
C GLY A 95 25.14 4.26 1.71
N ALA A 96 24.17 4.29 0.79
CA ALA A 96 22.97 3.45 0.88
C ALA A 96 23.31 1.96 0.97
N THR A 97 24.31 1.52 0.20
CA THR A 97 24.76 0.12 0.17
C THR A 97 25.42 -0.27 1.49
N LEU A 98 26.21 0.62 2.10
CA LEU A 98 26.77 0.39 3.43
C LEU A 98 25.68 0.30 4.50
N ALA A 99 24.69 1.20 4.48
CA ALA A 99 23.54 1.14 5.39
C ALA A 99 22.76 -0.18 5.23
N PHE A 100 22.55 -0.62 4.00
CA PHE A 100 21.94 -1.91 3.66
C PHE A 100 22.75 -3.11 4.20
N LEU A 101 24.08 -3.09 4.06
CA LEU A 101 24.96 -4.14 4.57
C LEU A 101 24.97 -4.15 6.11
N ALA A 102 24.96 -2.97 6.74
CA ALA A 102 24.85 -2.85 8.19
C ALA A 102 23.53 -3.42 8.70
N ALA A 103 22.41 -3.13 8.03
CA ALA A 103 21.12 -3.73 8.35
C ALA A 103 21.14 -5.25 8.25
N ARG A 104 21.78 -5.78 7.19
CA ARG A 104 21.86 -7.21 6.90
C ARG A 104 22.71 -7.99 7.89
N TYR A 105 23.87 -7.45 8.27
CA TYR A 105 24.86 -8.20 9.03
C TYR A 105 25.00 -7.75 10.50
N LEU A 106 24.79 -6.47 10.80
CA LEU A 106 24.99 -5.93 12.15
C LEU A 106 23.68 -5.82 12.95
N LEU A 107 22.58 -5.42 12.29
CA LEU A 107 21.32 -5.04 12.96
C LEU A 107 20.14 -5.98 12.68
N ARG A 108 20.38 -7.14 12.06
CA ARG A 108 19.34 -8.03 11.53
C ARG A 108 18.23 -8.34 12.54
N ASP A 109 18.61 -8.76 13.74
CA ASP A 109 17.65 -9.22 14.76
C ASP A 109 16.85 -8.06 15.36
N TRP A 110 17.51 -6.91 15.57
CA TRP A 110 16.86 -5.69 16.07
C TRP A 110 15.83 -5.13 15.08
N VAL A 111 16.18 -5.09 13.79
CA VAL A 111 15.24 -4.61 12.76
C VAL A 111 14.12 -5.63 12.55
N ARG A 112 14.41 -6.94 12.55
CA ARG A 112 13.39 -7.98 12.29
C ARG A 112 12.27 -7.98 13.35
N ALA A 113 12.60 -7.71 14.61
CA ALA A 113 11.60 -7.57 15.69
C ALA A 113 10.63 -6.40 15.46
N ARG A 114 11.04 -5.37 14.71
CA ARG A 114 10.24 -4.15 14.47
C ARG A 114 9.45 -4.15 13.16
N VAL A 115 9.68 -5.11 12.24
CA VAL A 115 9.15 -5.06 10.87
C VAL A 115 8.49 -6.36 10.39
N GLN A 116 7.91 -7.16 11.29
CA GLN A 116 7.25 -8.43 10.94
C GLN A 116 6.09 -8.28 9.93
N ALA A 117 5.42 -7.12 9.88
CA ALA A 117 4.26 -6.88 9.00
C ALA A 117 4.61 -6.60 7.52
N VAL A 118 5.88 -6.30 7.18
CA VAL A 118 6.27 -5.80 5.83
C VAL A 118 6.93 -6.89 4.96
N GLU A 119 7.27 -8.05 5.54
CA GLU A 119 8.08 -9.11 4.89
C GLU A 119 7.36 -9.77 3.69
N ALA A 120 6.03 -9.73 3.64
CA ALA A 120 5.22 -10.36 2.58
C ALA A 120 5.27 -9.61 1.23
N GLY A 121 5.45 -8.27 1.25
CA GLY A 121 5.46 -7.44 0.03
C GLY A 121 6.78 -7.49 -0.75
N LEU A 122 7.91 -7.71 -0.07
CA LEU A 122 9.25 -7.67 -0.68
C LEU A 122 9.57 -8.86 -1.61
N ARG A 123 8.81 -9.96 -1.53
CA ARG A 123 9.10 -11.21 -2.25
C ARG A 123 8.70 -11.17 -3.73
N ARG A 124 7.80 -10.26 -4.14
CA ARG A 124 7.46 -10.04 -5.56
C ARG A 124 8.11 -8.73 -6.04
N ASP A 125 9.04 -8.85 -7.00
CA ASP A 125 9.70 -7.75 -7.73
C ASP A 125 10.48 -6.72 -6.88
N GLY A 126 11.31 -7.20 -5.93
CA GLY A 126 12.05 -6.34 -5.00
C GLY A 126 12.92 -5.25 -5.66
N ALA A 127 13.57 -5.50 -6.80
CA ALA A 127 14.37 -4.51 -7.53
C ALA A 127 13.49 -3.34 -8.02
N PHE A 128 12.34 -3.66 -8.58
CA PHE A 128 11.41 -2.67 -9.06
C PHE A 128 10.75 -1.89 -7.93
N TYR A 129 10.42 -2.58 -6.84
CA TYR A 129 9.91 -1.95 -5.62
C TYR A 129 10.89 -0.93 -5.07
N LEU A 130 12.18 -1.29 -4.94
CA LEU A 130 13.24 -0.37 -4.54
C LEU A 130 13.35 0.82 -5.50
N PHE A 131 13.40 0.58 -6.81
CA PHE A 131 13.46 1.65 -7.82
C PHE A 131 12.31 2.67 -7.63
N SER A 132 11.10 2.16 -7.41
CA SER A 132 9.90 2.97 -7.17
C SER A 132 10.01 3.79 -5.88
N LEU A 133 10.51 3.19 -4.80
CA LEU A 133 10.72 3.87 -3.52
C LEU A 133 11.79 4.96 -3.61
N ARG A 134 12.80 4.83 -4.47
CA ARG A 134 13.82 5.88 -4.66
C ARG A 134 13.30 7.08 -5.44
N LEU A 135 12.33 6.86 -6.33
CA LEU A 135 11.67 7.93 -7.07
C LEU A 135 10.64 8.71 -6.23
N ILE A 136 10.10 8.09 -5.17
CA ILE A 136 9.07 8.69 -4.32
C ILE A 136 9.71 9.11 -2.98
N PRO A 137 9.89 10.41 -2.70
CA PRO A 137 10.59 10.91 -1.52
C PRO A 137 9.75 10.85 -0.23
N VAL A 138 8.64 10.11 -0.23
CA VAL A 138 7.73 9.99 0.94
C VAL A 138 8.30 9.03 1.99
N VAL A 139 8.99 7.98 1.55
CA VAL A 139 9.53 6.98 2.48
C VAL A 139 10.92 7.42 2.95
N PRO A 140 11.18 7.48 4.28
CA PRO A 140 12.48 7.88 4.79
C PRO A 140 13.61 7.02 4.22
N PHE A 141 14.68 7.69 3.77
CA PHE A 141 15.84 7.05 3.14
C PHE A 141 16.40 5.88 3.95
N PHE A 142 16.53 6.06 5.27
CA PHE A 142 17.02 5.04 6.20
C PHE A 142 16.11 3.80 6.23
N ALA A 143 14.79 4.01 6.24
CA ALA A 143 13.81 2.94 6.32
C ALA A 143 13.92 2.03 5.09
N VAL A 144 14.05 2.61 3.88
CA VAL A 144 14.24 1.83 2.64
C VAL A 144 15.49 0.95 2.72
N ASN A 145 16.62 1.50 3.18
CA ASN A 145 17.89 0.76 3.26
C ASN A 145 17.80 -0.41 4.25
N LEU A 146 17.23 -0.17 5.44
CA LEU A 146 17.06 -1.18 6.48
C LEU A 146 16.11 -2.30 6.01
N LEU A 147 14.97 -1.94 5.42
CA LEU A 147 13.98 -2.89 4.91
C LEU A 147 14.57 -3.79 3.83
N MET A 148 15.26 -3.20 2.85
CA MET A 148 15.88 -3.98 1.77
C MET A 148 17.01 -4.87 2.28
N GLY A 149 17.76 -4.44 3.31
CA GLY A 149 18.85 -5.22 3.91
C GLY A 149 18.39 -6.53 4.54
N LEU A 150 17.18 -6.55 5.11
CA LEU A 150 16.55 -7.76 5.65
C LEU A 150 15.99 -8.69 4.57
N GLY A 151 15.70 -8.17 3.39
CA GLY A 151 15.12 -8.92 2.27
C GLY A 151 16.15 -9.79 1.52
N PRO A 152 15.68 -10.61 0.57
CA PRO A 152 16.53 -11.53 -0.21
C PRO A 152 17.35 -10.83 -1.33
N MET A 153 17.34 -9.50 -1.39
CA MET A 153 17.94 -8.75 -2.50
C MET A 153 19.47 -8.90 -2.53
N ARG A 154 20.04 -9.10 -3.73
CA ARG A 154 21.49 -9.12 -3.92
C ARG A 154 22.07 -7.70 -3.81
N VAL A 155 23.24 -7.56 -3.19
CA VAL A 155 23.94 -6.27 -2.98
C VAL A 155 24.14 -5.52 -4.31
N ARG A 156 24.57 -6.23 -5.37
CA ARG A 156 24.80 -5.66 -6.70
C ARG A 156 23.53 -5.08 -7.31
N THR A 157 22.41 -5.79 -7.15
CA THR A 157 21.09 -5.32 -7.59
C THR A 157 20.66 -4.09 -6.79
N PHE A 158 20.84 -4.09 -5.48
CA PHE A 158 20.53 -2.95 -4.63
C PHE A 158 21.31 -1.69 -5.04
N TYR A 159 22.62 -1.83 -5.27
CA TYR A 159 23.48 -0.73 -5.72
C TYR A 159 23.04 -0.19 -7.08
N ALA A 160 22.93 -1.06 -8.09
CA ALA A 160 22.58 -0.64 -9.46
C ALA A 160 21.20 0.03 -9.52
N VAL A 161 20.22 -0.53 -8.80
CA VAL A 161 18.88 0.05 -8.73
C VAL A 161 18.87 1.36 -7.97
N SER A 162 19.61 1.47 -6.85
CA SER A 162 19.69 2.73 -6.08
C SER A 162 20.38 3.83 -6.89
N GLN A 163 21.46 3.49 -7.60
CA GLN A 163 22.15 4.40 -8.52
C GLN A 163 21.17 4.98 -9.56
N LEU A 164 20.44 4.11 -10.26
CA LEU A 164 19.50 4.54 -11.30
C LEU A 164 18.27 5.26 -10.72
N GLY A 165 17.73 4.78 -9.60
CA GLY A 165 16.49 5.31 -9.01
C GLY A 165 16.68 6.64 -8.31
N MET A 166 17.87 6.93 -7.77
CA MET A 166 18.16 8.20 -7.09
C MET A 166 18.68 9.27 -8.05
N LEU A 167 19.29 8.89 -9.17
CA LEU A 167 19.94 9.83 -10.11
C LEU A 167 19.05 11.01 -10.53
N PRO A 168 17.77 10.83 -10.89
CA PRO A 168 16.94 11.97 -11.29
C PRO A 168 16.72 12.96 -10.15
N ALA A 169 16.39 12.48 -8.94
CA ALA A 169 16.23 13.34 -7.78
C ALA A 169 17.54 14.04 -7.43
N THR A 170 18.66 13.30 -7.43
CA THR A 170 20.00 13.87 -7.24
C THR A 170 20.30 14.98 -8.24
N ALA A 171 19.96 14.80 -9.52
CA ALA A 171 20.13 15.84 -10.53
C ALA A 171 19.33 17.11 -10.20
N VAL A 172 18.07 16.99 -9.77
CA VAL A 172 17.28 18.17 -9.41
C VAL A 172 17.89 18.90 -8.19
N TYR A 173 18.29 18.17 -7.14
CA TYR A 173 18.91 18.79 -5.96
C TYR A 173 20.29 19.41 -6.29
N VAL A 174 21.14 18.73 -7.05
CA VAL A 174 22.46 19.26 -7.46
C VAL A 174 22.28 20.50 -8.34
N ASN A 175 21.30 20.51 -9.24
CA ASN A 175 20.97 21.69 -10.04
C ASN A 175 20.52 22.86 -9.15
N ALA A 176 19.63 22.62 -8.20
CA ALA A 176 19.21 23.65 -7.24
C ALA A 176 20.41 24.20 -6.44
N GLY A 177 21.33 23.33 -6.00
CA GLY A 177 22.56 23.73 -5.33
C GLY A 177 23.50 24.57 -6.21
N THR A 178 23.64 24.21 -7.49
CA THR A 178 24.43 24.97 -8.47
C THR A 178 23.85 26.38 -8.67
N GLN A 179 22.51 26.50 -8.73
CA GLN A 179 21.83 27.78 -8.87
C GLN A 179 21.90 28.62 -7.59
N LEU A 180 21.76 28.00 -6.41
CA LEU A 180 21.90 28.68 -5.12
C LEU A 180 23.28 29.31 -4.93
N ALA A 181 24.33 28.65 -5.43
CA ALA A 181 25.70 29.17 -5.37
C ALA A 181 25.95 30.37 -6.31
N ALA A 182 25.10 30.55 -7.32
CA ALA A 182 25.18 31.63 -8.28
C ALA A 182 24.36 32.88 -7.88
N LEU A 183 23.76 32.90 -6.68
CA LEU A 183 22.94 34.01 -6.20
C LEU A 183 23.83 35.09 -5.55
N ASP A 184 23.85 36.28 -6.13
CA ASP A 184 24.58 37.43 -5.57
C ASP A 184 23.72 38.22 -4.56
N SER A 185 22.39 38.16 -4.68
CA SER A 185 21.41 38.89 -3.84
C SER A 185 20.15 38.08 -3.47
N LEU A 186 19.40 38.54 -2.46
CA LEU A 186 18.13 37.92 -2.03
C LEU A 186 17.00 38.06 -3.08
N SER A 187 17.06 39.04 -3.97
CA SER A 187 16.13 39.19 -5.10
C SER A 187 16.31 38.10 -6.16
N ASP A 188 17.50 37.51 -6.27
CA ASP A 188 17.79 36.44 -7.23
C ASP A 188 17.13 35.10 -6.86
N ILE A 189 16.65 34.98 -5.61
CA ILE A 189 15.85 33.84 -5.14
C ILE A 189 14.52 33.76 -5.91
N ALA A 190 13.99 34.90 -6.36
CA ALA A 190 12.79 34.96 -7.20
C ALA A 190 13.09 34.76 -8.70
N SER A 191 14.31 34.40 -9.08
CA SER A 191 14.66 34.18 -10.49
C SER A 191 13.82 33.04 -11.09
N PRO A 192 13.38 33.17 -12.36
CA PRO A 192 12.61 32.13 -13.04
C PRO A 192 13.32 30.77 -13.05
N ALA A 193 14.65 30.75 -13.08
CA ALA A 193 15.46 29.54 -13.05
C ALA A 193 15.36 28.80 -11.70
N LEU A 194 15.45 29.53 -10.58
CA LEU A 194 15.36 28.93 -9.25
C LEU A 194 13.93 28.48 -8.92
N LEU A 195 12.93 29.28 -9.32
CA LEU A 195 11.52 28.90 -9.23
C LEU A 195 11.23 27.63 -10.03
N ALA A 196 11.80 27.49 -11.25
CA ALA A 196 11.68 26.27 -12.04
C ALA A 196 12.34 25.07 -11.37
N SER A 197 13.50 25.24 -10.71
CA SER A 197 14.16 24.18 -9.95
C SER A 197 13.35 23.73 -8.74
N PHE A 198 12.75 24.65 -7.98
CA PHE A 198 11.87 24.30 -6.86
C PHE A 198 10.56 23.64 -7.34
N ALA A 199 9.97 24.14 -8.43
CA ALA A 199 8.82 23.49 -9.05
C ALA A 199 9.16 22.07 -9.54
N ALA A 200 10.34 21.88 -10.14
CA ALA A 200 10.82 20.56 -10.54
C ALA A 200 11.00 19.63 -9.32
N LEU A 201 11.57 20.11 -8.21
CA LEU A 201 11.69 19.34 -6.96
C LEU A 201 10.32 18.90 -6.42
N ALA A 202 9.34 19.78 -6.47
CA ALA A 202 7.99 19.51 -5.98
C ALA A 202 7.19 18.57 -6.89
N LEU A 203 7.27 18.76 -8.22
CA LEU A 203 6.47 18.02 -9.21
C LEU A 203 7.09 16.67 -9.59
N PHE A 204 8.43 16.54 -9.56
CA PHE A 204 9.14 15.35 -10.00
C PHE A 204 8.60 14.05 -9.37
N PRO A 205 8.35 13.97 -8.05
CA PRO A 205 7.80 12.75 -7.43
C PRO A 205 6.46 12.30 -8.02
N TRP A 206 5.58 13.26 -8.31
CA TRP A 206 4.26 13.00 -8.85
C TRP A 206 4.33 12.54 -10.30
N ILE A 207 5.18 13.19 -11.10
CA ILE A 207 5.44 12.83 -12.50
C ILE A 207 6.08 11.44 -12.58
N ALA A 208 7.10 11.18 -11.76
CA ALA A 208 7.77 9.89 -11.70
C ALA A 208 6.80 8.76 -11.31
N ARG A 209 5.95 9.00 -10.31
CA ARG A 209 4.90 8.05 -9.90
C ARG A 209 3.89 7.80 -11.02
N ALA A 210 3.42 8.83 -11.69
CA ALA A 210 2.47 8.72 -12.80
C ALA A 210 3.09 7.96 -13.99
N GLY A 211 4.31 8.33 -14.39
CA GLY A 211 5.05 7.66 -15.46
C GLY A 211 5.28 6.18 -15.17
N LEU A 212 5.64 5.85 -13.93
CA LEU A 212 5.83 4.48 -13.50
C LEU A 212 4.52 3.68 -13.53
N ALA A 213 3.41 4.26 -13.07
CA ALA A 213 2.10 3.61 -13.11
C ALA A 213 1.66 3.31 -14.54
N LEU A 214 1.87 4.27 -15.45
CA LEU A 214 1.59 4.09 -16.88
C LEU A 214 2.48 3.02 -17.51
N TRP A 215 3.77 3.00 -17.17
CA TRP A 215 4.70 1.98 -17.66
C TRP A 215 4.32 0.58 -17.17
N ARG A 216 3.99 0.43 -15.87
CA ARG A 216 3.49 -0.84 -15.29
C ARG A 216 2.25 -1.31 -16.02
N GLN A 217 1.28 -0.42 -16.20
CA GLN A 217 0.04 -0.74 -16.88
C GLN A 217 0.33 -1.21 -18.30
N ARG A 218 1.16 -0.47 -19.05
CA ARG A 218 1.57 -0.83 -20.41
C ARG A 218 2.28 -2.17 -20.44
N ALA A 219 3.25 -2.42 -19.55
CA ALA A 219 4.00 -3.67 -19.49
C ALA A 219 3.09 -4.89 -19.25
N ILE A 220 2.14 -4.80 -18.32
CA ILE A 220 1.17 -5.87 -18.05
C ILE A 220 0.23 -6.07 -19.24
N THR A 221 -0.16 -4.98 -19.92
CA THR A 221 -1.10 -5.03 -21.04
C THR A 221 -0.45 -5.32 -22.39
N ALA A 222 0.88 -5.22 -22.52
CA ALA A 222 1.59 -5.22 -23.80
C ALA A 222 1.36 -6.48 -24.63
N ARG A 223 1.14 -7.61 -23.97
CA ARG A 223 0.85 -8.91 -24.61
C ARG A 223 -0.59 -9.07 -25.08
N TRP A 224 -1.45 -8.08 -24.86
CA TRP A 224 -2.88 -8.15 -25.15
C TRP A 224 -3.29 -7.05 -26.14
N THR A 225 -4.20 -7.39 -27.05
CA THR A 225 -4.75 -6.42 -28.01
C THR A 225 -5.93 -5.70 -27.38
N ARG A 226 -5.78 -4.39 -27.17
CA ARG A 226 -6.86 -3.57 -26.61
C ARG A 226 -8.01 -3.41 -27.63
N PRO A 227 -9.27 -3.71 -27.25
CA PRO A 227 -10.42 -3.47 -28.12
C PRO A 227 -10.56 -1.98 -28.51
N LYS A 228 -10.94 -1.72 -29.78
CA LYS A 228 -11.21 -0.34 -30.26
C LYS A 228 -12.49 0.25 -29.68
N ARG A 229 -13.48 -0.60 -29.40
CA ARG A 229 -14.75 -0.26 -28.75
C ARG A 229 -14.98 -1.23 -27.61
N PHE A 230 -15.67 -0.78 -26.58
CA PHE A 230 -16.10 -1.60 -25.46
C PHE A 230 -17.62 -1.64 -25.46
N ASP A 231 -18.19 -2.81 -25.23
CA ASP A 231 -19.64 -2.97 -25.18
C ASP A 231 -20.25 -2.22 -23.98
N ARG A 232 -19.49 -2.17 -22.87
CA ARG A 232 -19.88 -1.57 -21.60
C ARG A 232 -18.74 -0.76 -20.96
N ASN A 233 -19.09 0.09 -20.00
CA ASN A 233 -18.11 0.87 -19.26
C ASN A 233 -17.55 0.09 -18.07
N LEU A 234 -18.38 -0.72 -17.41
CA LEU A 234 -18.01 -1.45 -16.20
C LEU A 234 -18.65 -2.86 -16.20
N VAL A 235 -17.85 -3.86 -15.84
CA VAL A 235 -18.35 -5.17 -15.40
C VAL A 235 -18.05 -5.34 -13.92
N VAL A 236 -19.06 -5.66 -13.14
CA VAL A 236 -18.93 -6.00 -11.72
C VAL A 236 -19.13 -7.50 -11.56
N ILE A 237 -18.16 -8.19 -10.97
CA ILE A 237 -18.21 -9.63 -10.72
C ILE A 237 -18.47 -9.87 -9.23
N GLY A 238 -19.64 -10.41 -8.92
CA GLY A 238 -20.14 -10.64 -7.57
C GLY A 238 -21.15 -9.58 -7.14
N ALA A 239 -22.30 -10.03 -6.63
CA ALA A 239 -23.44 -9.23 -6.17
C ALA A 239 -23.59 -9.27 -4.64
N GLY A 240 -22.47 -9.30 -3.91
CA GLY A 240 -22.43 -8.91 -2.50
C GLY A 240 -22.39 -7.39 -2.32
N ALA A 241 -22.35 -6.91 -1.07
CA ALA A 241 -22.45 -5.48 -0.74
C ALA A 241 -21.55 -4.57 -1.59
N ALA A 242 -20.26 -4.93 -1.77
CA ALA A 242 -19.33 -4.14 -2.57
C ALA A 242 -19.72 -4.08 -4.06
N GLY A 243 -20.19 -5.19 -4.64
CA GLY A 243 -20.57 -5.25 -6.04
C GLY A 243 -21.90 -4.53 -6.32
N LEU A 244 -22.87 -4.71 -5.43
CA LEU A 244 -24.16 -4.03 -5.44
C LEU A 244 -23.98 -2.50 -5.39
N VAL A 245 -23.23 -2.00 -4.40
CA VAL A 245 -22.95 -0.55 -4.28
C VAL A 245 -22.19 -0.03 -5.49
N SER A 246 -21.19 -0.77 -5.99
CA SER A 246 -20.42 -0.36 -7.17
C SER A 246 -21.30 -0.26 -8.42
N ALA A 247 -22.18 -1.24 -8.64
CA ALA A 247 -23.11 -1.23 -9.77
C ALA A 247 -24.11 -0.07 -9.66
N TYR A 248 -24.64 0.18 -8.45
CA TYR A 248 -25.54 1.30 -8.18
C TYR A 248 -24.89 2.66 -8.50
N VAL A 249 -23.69 2.92 -7.95
CA VAL A 249 -22.98 4.19 -8.14
C VAL A 249 -22.61 4.39 -9.61
N ALA A 250 -22.15 3.35 -10.29
CA ALA A 250 -21.81 3.44 -11.71
C ALA A 250 -23.06 3.68 -12.59
N ALA A 251 -24.18 3.04 -12.29
CA ALA A 251 -25.45 3.30 -12.98
C ALA A 251 -25.95 4.73 -12.75
N ALA A 252 -25.85 5.25 -11.52
CA ALA A 252 -26.19 6.64 -11.20
C ALA A 252 -25.31 7.65 -11.97
N ALA A 253 -24.05 7.30 -12.24
CA ALA A 253 -23.14 8.05 -13.12
C ALA A 253 -23.41 7.83 -14.62
N ARG A 254 -24.54 7.20 -14.99
CA ARG A 254 -24.96 6.87 -16.36
C ARG A 254 -23.96 5.99 -17.13
N ALA A 255 -23.16 5.20 -16.43
CA ALA A 255 -22.29 4.22 -17.06
C ALA A 255 -23.13 3.02 -17.55
N ARG A 256 -22.72 2.39 -18.66
CA ARG A 256 -23.23 1.07 -19.06
C ARG A 256 -22.58 0.01 -18.18
N VAL A 257 -23.38 -0.59 -17.30
CA VAL A 257 -22.91 -1.54 -16.28
C VAL A 257 -23.51 -2.92 -16.52
N THR A 258 -22.67 -3.94 -16.46
CA THR A 258 -23.11 -5.34 -16.33
C THR A 258 -22.67 -5.87 -14.96
N LEU A 259 -23.62 -6.35 -14.16
CA LEU A 259 -23.39 -7.05 -12.89
C LEU A 259 -23.56 -8.56 -13.12
N VAL A 260 -22.56 -9.35 -12.71
CA VAL A 260 -22.56 -10.80 -12.88
C VAL A 260 -22.53 -11.49 -11.52
N GLU A 261 -23.46 -12.40 -11.26
CA GLU A 261 -23.54 -13.18 -10.02
C GLU A 261 -23.78 -14.66 -10.30
N ALA A 262 -23.05 -15.54 -9.62
CA ALA A 262 -23.13 -16.98 -9.83
C ALA A 262 -24.14 -17.68 -8.90
N LYS A 263 -24.46 -17.08 -7.75
CA LYS A 263 -25.35 -17.59 -6.71
C LYS A 263 -26.52 -16.63 -6.48
N ALA A 264 -27.03 -16.55 -5.25
CA ALA A 264 -28.05 -15.60 -4.85
C ALA A 264 -27.49 -14.17 -4.76
N MET A 265 -28.30 -13.19 -5.15
CA MET A 265 -28.00 -11.77 -4.96
C MET A 265 -27.90 -11.41 -3.46
N GLY A 266 -27.21 -10.31 -3.14
CA GLY A 266 -26.99 -9.85 -1.76
C GLY A 266 -25.75 -10.48 -1.09
N GLY A 267 -25.14 -11.49 -1.72
CA GLY A 267 -23.92 -12.14 -1.27
C GLY A 267 -24.04 -12.76 0.12
N ASP A 268 -22.92 -12.89 0.80
CA ASP A 268 -22.85 -13.42 2.17
C ASP A 268 -23.65 -12.54 3.16
N CYS A 269 -23.48 -11.22 3.09
CA CYS A 269 -24.08 -10.26 4.02
C CYS A 269 -25.59 -10.47 4.20
N LEU A 270 -26.32 -10.63 3.10
CA LEU A 270 -27.76 -10.87 3.11
C LEU A 270 -28.10 -12.33 3.46
N ASN A 271 -27.43 -13.30 2.82
CA ASN A 271 -27.91 -14.67 2.80
C ASN A 271 -27.39 -15.53 3.97
N THR A 272 -26.14 -15.36 4.38
CA THR A 272 -25.46 -16.27 5.34
C THR A 272 -24.62 -15.55 6.40
N GLY A 273 -24.53 -14.23 6.34
CA GLY A 273 -23.63 -13.43 7.16
C GLY A 273 -24.38 -12.48 8.09
N CYS A 274 -24.34 -11.20 7.77
CA CYS A 274 -24.77 -10.13 8.66
C CYS A 274 -26.26 -10.19 8.98
N VAL A 275 -27.13 -10.20 7.98
CA VAL A 275 -28.59 -10.18 8.20
C VAL A 275 -29.04 -11.33 9.09
N PRO A 276 -28.71 -12.60 8.78
CA PRO A 276 -29.17 -13.71 9.63
C PRO A 276 -28.57 -13.68 11.03
N SER A 277 -27.26 -13.37 11.15
CA SER A 277 -26.61 -13.30 12.47
C SER A 277 -27.21 -12.21 13.36
N LYS A 278 -27.42 -11.00 12.85
CA LYS A 278 -27.95 -9.89 13.66
C LYS A 278 -29.42 -10.12 14.01
N ALA A 279 -30.20 -10.74 13.12
CA ALA A 279 -31.57 -11.13 13.41
C ALA A 279 -31.67 -12.13 14.58
N LEU A 280 -30.82 -13.16 14.58
CA LEU A 280 -30.76 -14.16 15.65
C LEU A 280 -30.23 -13.57 16.96
N ILE A 281 -29.13 -12.80 16.90
CA ILE A 281 -28.55 -12.12 18.08
C ILE A 281 -29.58 -11.21 18.75
N ARG A 282 -30.42 -10.51 18.00
CA ARG A 282 -31.47 -9.67 18.59
C ARG A 282 -32.48 -10.49 19.40
N SER A 283 -32.94 -11.63 18.88
CA SER A 283 -33.82 -12.54 19.63
C SER A 283 -33.13 -13.10 20.87
N ALA A 284 -31.88 -13.51 20.75
CA ALA A 284 -31.10 -14.06 21.86
C ALA A 284 -30.86 -13.01 22.96
N ARG A 285 -30.54 -11.76 22.58
CA ARG A 285 -30.36 -10.64 23.52
C ARG A 285 -31.65 -10.35 24.28
N LEU A 286 -32.81 -10.34 23.61
CA LEU A 286 -34.09 -10.18 24.29
C LEU A 286 -34.35 -11.33 25.29
N ALA A 287 -34.11 -12.57 24.88
CA ALA A 287 -34.31 -13.72 25.75
C ALA A 287 -33.37 -13.71 26.98
N HIS A 288 -32.15 -13.19 26.81
CA HIS A 288 -31.21 -12.97 27.90
C HIS A 288 -31.69 -11.85 28.83
N GLN A 289 -32.14 -10.71 28.30
CA GLN A 289 -32.69 -9.61 29.10
C GLN A 289 -33.91 -10.05 29.93
N MET A 290 -34.78 -10.89 29.39
CA MET A 290 -35.93 -11.43 30.14
C MET A 290 -35.52 -12.33 31.32
N ARG A 291 -34.43 -13.10 31.16
CA ARG A 291 -33.87 -13.95 32.24
C ARG A 291 -33.17 -13.16 33.34
N HIS A 292 -32.75 -11.93 33.06
CA HIS A 292 -32.00 -11.05 33.95
C HIS A 292 -32.72 -9.70 34.07
N ALA A 293 -34.05 -9.73 34.14
CA ALA A 293 -34.87 -8.55 34.26
C ALA A 293 -34.74 -7.93 35.68
N GLY A 294 -34.36 -8.74 36.68
CA GLY A 294 -34.03 -8.36 38.05
C GLY A 294 -32.95 -7.29 38.14
N ASP A 295 -31.94 -7.34 37.26
CA ASP A 295 -30.88 -6.33 37.18
C ASP A 295 -31.41 -4.93 36.83
N TRP A 296 -32.63 -4.86 36.31
CA TRP A 296 -33.33 -3.63 35.91
C TRP A 296 -34.51 -3.30 36.83
N GLY A 297 -34.62 -3.98 37.97
CA GLY A 297 -35.73 -3.79 38.92
C GLY A 297 -37.06 -4.41 38.48
N LEU A 298 -37.04 -5.32 37.50
CA LEU A 298 -38.21 -6.09 37.05
C LEU A 298 -38.15 -7.54 37.55
N THR A 299 -39.20 -8.32 37.34
CA THR A 299 -39.20 -9.75 37.71
C THR A 299 -38.55 -10.62 36.63
N ASP A 300 -37.56 -11.41 37.00
CA ASP A 300 -36.94 -12.40 36.11
C ASP A 300 -37.98 -13.35 35.54
N THR A 301 -38.04 -13.46 34.21
CA THR A 301 -39.02 -14.27 33.49
C THR A 301 -38.32 -15.08 32.41
N PRO A 302 -37.99 -16.37 32.66
CA PRO A 302 -37.41 -17.24 31.65
C PRO A 302 -38.36 -17.40 30.45
N PRO A 303 -37.98 -16.97 29.23
CA PRO A 303 -38.86 -17.06 28.08
C PRO A 303 -38.92 -18.48 27.52
N ALA A 304 -40.09 -18.89 27.04
CA ALA A 304 -40.19 -20.02 26.13
C ALA A 304 -39.49 -19.66 24.80
N ILE A 305 -38.59 -20.51 24.32
CA ILE A 305 -37.84 -20.30 23.08
C ILE A 305 -38.37 -21.27 22.01
N PRO A 306 -39.41 -20.88 21.24
CA PRO A 306 -39.89 -21.66 20.11
C PRO A 306 -38.88 -21.56 18.96
N PHE A 307 -37.84 -22.40 18.99
CA PHE A 307 -36.66 -22.27 18.12
C PHE A 307 -37.02 -22.19 16.63
N ALA A 308 -37.92 -23.04 16.15
CA ALA A 308 -38.43 -22.98 14.77
C ALA A 308 -39.04 -21.61 14.41
N ARG A 309 -39.79 -20.96 15.32
CA ARG A 309 -40.34 -19.61 15.08
C ARG A 309 -39.26 -18.54 15.08
N VAL A 310 -38.20 -18.71 15.87
CA VAL A 310 -37.04 -17.80 15.89
C VAL A 310 -36.30 -17.87 14.56
N ILE A 311 -36.02 -19.06 14.04
CA ILE A 311 -35.37 -19.24 12.74
C ILE A 311 -36.26 -18.76 11.60
N ALA A 312 -37.56 -19.08 11.62
CA ALA A 312 -38.50 -18.54 10.62
C ALA A 312 -38.58 -17.01 10.62
N ARG A 313 -38.36 -16.35 11.77
CA ARG A 313 -38.23 -14.87 11.82
C ARG A 313 -36.96 -14.40 11.11
N VAL A 314 -35.85 -15.12 11.23
CA VAL A 314 -34.61 -14.82 10.51
C VAL A 314 -34.86 -14.88 9.00
N ASP A 315 -35.49 -15.95 8.52
CA ASP A 315 -35.81 -16.12 7.10
C ASP A 315 -36.74 -15.03 6.57
N ARG A 316 -37.77 -14.64 7.35
CA ARG A 316 -38.65 -13.52 7.00
C ARG A 316 -37.86 -12.21 6.83
N ILE A 317 -36.95 -11.89 7.74
CA ILE A 317 -36.13 -10.66 7.64
C ILE A 317 -35.26 -10.68 6.39
N ILE A 318 -34.67 -11.84 6.03
CA ILE A 318 -33.92 -11.97 4.77
C ILE A 318 -34.87 -11.72 3.58
N ALA A 319 -36.05 -12.33 3.59
CA ALA A 319 -37.04 -12.19 2.53
C ALA A 319 -37.55 -10.74 2.39
N ASP A 320 -37.68 -10.00 3.48
CA ASP A 320 -38.08 -8.59 3.47
C ASP A 320 -37.00 -7.70 2.83
N ILE A 321 -35.72 -8.04 3.02
CA ILE A 321 -34.59 -7.26 2.50
C ILE A 321 -34.23 -7.67 1.05
N ALA A 322 -34.40 -8.94 0.69
CA ALA A 322 -33.96 -9.49 -0.59
C ALA A 322 -34.45 -8.73 -1.84
N PRO A 323 -35.68 -8.18 -1.91
CA PRO A 323 -36.12 -7.36 -3.05
C PRO A 323 -35.24 -6.13 -3.27
N HIS A 324 -34.68 -5.57 -2.20
CA HIS A 324 -33.76 -4.43 -2.27
C HIS A 324 -32.38 -4.85 -2.79
N ASP A 325 -31.97 -6.10 -2.70
CA ASP A 325 -30.70 -6.54 -3.30
C ASP A 325 -30.90 -7.36 -4.57
N GLY A 326 -32.15 -7.57 -4.96
CA GLY A 326 -32.55 -8.45 -6.04
C GLY A 326 -32.34 -7.90 -7.45
N ILE A 327 -32.41 -8.80 -8.41
CA ILE A 327 -32.21 -8.52 -9.84
C ILE A 327 -33.14 -7.42 -10.36
N ALA A 328 -34.41 -7.45 -9.95
CA ALA A 328 -35.42 -6.50 -10.40
C ALA A 328 -35.05 -5.05 -10.07
N ARG A 329 -34.53 -4.79 -8.86
CA ARG A 329 -34.06 -3.45 -8.47
C ARG A 329 -32.95 -2.95 -9.39
N TYR A 330 -31.94 -3.78 -9.63
CA TYR A 330 -30.78 -3.39 -10.43
C TYR A 330 -31.12 -3.20 -11.91
N ARG A 331 -31.99 -4.06 -12.47
CA ARG A 331 -32.54 -3.84 -13.81
C ARG A 331 -33.33 -2.54 -13.90
N GLY A 332 -34.13 -2.20 -12.88
CA GLY A 332 -34.84 -0.92 -12.79
C GLY A 332 -33.92 0.31 -12.74
N LEU A 333 -32.67 0.14 -12.31
CA LEU A 333 -31.64 1.19 -12.33
C LEU A 333 -30.86 1.26 -13.66
N GLY A 334 -31.20 0.43 -14.64
CA GLY A 334 -30.49 0.33 -15.92
C GLY A 334 -29.22 -0.52 -15.90
N VAL A 335 -29.02 -1.34 -14.86
CA VAL A 335 -27.93 -2.31 -14.79
C VAL A 335 -28.35 -3.60 -15.49
N GLU A 336 -27.53 -4.08 -16.43
CA GLU A 336 -27.68 -5.42 -16.96
C GLU A 336 -27.23 -6.43 -15.90
N VAL A 337 -28.10 -7.36 -15.52
CA VAL A 337 -27.76 -8.40 -14.54
C VAL A 337 -27.75 -9.76 -15.22
N LEU A 338 -26.57 -10.40 -15.19
CA LEU A 338 -26.35 -11.74 -15.72
C LEU A 338 -26.13 -12.73 -14.58
N GLN A 339 -26.87 -13.84 -14.62
CA GLN A 339 -26.60 -14.97 -13.74
C GLN A 339 -25.59 -15.90 -14.40
N GLY A 340 -24.51 -16.22 -13.69
CA GLY A 340 -23.47 -17.10 -14.20
C GLY A 340 -22.11 -16.89 -13.54
N GLN A 341 -21.17 -17.79 -13.85
CA GLN A 341 -19.78 -17.67 -13.41
C GLN A 341 -19.00 -16.75 -14.36
N ALA A 342 -18.37 -15.73 -13.80
CA ALA A 342 -17.51 -14.82 -14.56
C ALA A 342 -16.03 -15.22 -14.43
N ARG A 343 -15.29 -15.12 -15.53
CA ARG A 343 -13.83 -15.28 -15.60
C ARG A 343 -13.21 -14.12 -16.37
N LEU A 344 -12.23 -13.46 -15.77
CA LEU A 344 -11.40 -12.48 -16.48
C LEU A 344 -10.46 -13.24 -17.44
N VAL A 345 -10.61 -13.03 -18.74
CA VAL A 345 -9.83 -13.73 -19.78
C VAL A 345 -8.57 -12.93 -20.12
N ASP A 346 -8.72 -11.62 -20.21
CA ASP A 346 -7.66 -10.63 -20.45
C ASP A 346 -8.02 -9.31 -19.73
N PRO A 347 -7.18 -8.26 -19.75
CA PRO A 347 -7.44 -7.02 -19.02
C PRO A 347 -8.76 -6.29 -19.35
N TRP A 348 -9.41 -6.63 -20.48
CA TRP A 348 -10.62 -5.97 -20.96
C TRP A 348 -11.78 -6.91 -21.26
N THR A 349 -11.58 -8.23 -21.23
CA THR A 349 -12.60 -9.21 -21.57
C THR A 349 -12.98 -10.08 -20.38
N VAL A 350 -14.28 -10.11 -20.08
CA VAL A 350 -14.88 -11.02 -19.10
C VAL A 350 -15.72 -12.05 -19.84
N GLN A 351 -15.46 -13.33 -19.59
CA GLN A 351 -16.31 -14.42 -20.03
C GLN A 351 -17.33 -14.73 -18.94
N VAL A 352 -18.60 -14.86 -19.30
CA VAL A 352 -19.68 -15.30 -18.41
C VAL A 352 -20.23 -16.61 -18.92
N THR A 353 -20.21 -17.62 -18.05
CA THR A 353 -20.84 -18.93 -18.28
C THR A 353 -22.14 -19.00 -17.50
N ALA A 354 -23.26 -19.02 -18.22
CA ALA A 354 -24.60 -19.12 -17.64
C ALA A 354 -24.85 -20.54 -17.08
N PRO A 355 -25.86 -20.72 -16.20
CA PRO A 355 -26.18 -22.02 -15.60
C PRO A 355 -26.55 -23.11 -16.61
N ASP A 356 -27.07 -22.74 -17.77
CA ASP A 356 -27.39 -23.64 -18.89
C ASP A 356 -26.17 -24.04 -19.75
N GLY A 357 -24.98 -23.57 -19.38
CA GLY A 357 -23.73 -23.80 -20.12
C GLY A 357 -23.47 -22.77 -21.22
N GLY A 358 -24.38 -21.83 -21.47
CA GLY A 358 -24.19 -20.76 -22.44
C GLY A 358 -22.99 -19.89 -22.10
N VAL A 359 -22.12 -19.61 -23.07
CA VAL A 359 -20.91 -18.79 -22.87
C VAL A 359 -21.01 -17.51 -23.67
N GLN A 360 -20.84 -16.37 -23.00
CA GLN A 360 -20.74 -15.07 -23.63
C GLN A 360 -19.47 -14.33 -23.20
N ARG A 361 -18.92 -13.49 -24.07
CA ARG A 361 -17.74 -12.67 -23.80
C ARG A 361 -18.10 -11.20 -23.90
N LEU A 362 -17.67 -10.44 -22.91
CA LEU A 362 -18.04 -9.05 -22.69
C LEU A 362 -16.78 -8.20 -22.65
N THR A 363 -16.67 -7.22 -23.53
CA THR A 363 -15.59 -6.24 -23.49
C THR A 363 -15.98 -5.06 -22.60
N THR A 364 -15.04 -4.58 -21.78
CA THR A 364 -15.27 -3.48 -20.82
C THR A 364 -14.03 -2.62 -20.61
N ARG A 365 -14.26 -1.34 -20.26
CA ARG A 365 -13.20 -0.39 -19.90
C ARG A 365 -12.64 -0.66 -18.50
N ALA A 366 -13.49 -1.12 -17.58
CA ALA A 366 -13.14 -1.40 -16.19
C ALA A 366 -13.83 -2.67 -15.70
N VAL A 367 -13.20 -3.34 -14.73
CA VAL A 367 -13.73 -4.52 -14.05
C VAL A 367 -13.60 -4.31 -12.55
N ILE A 368 -14.66 -4.59 -11.79
CA ILE A 368 -14.61 -4.70 -10.33
C ILE A 368 -14.77 -6.17 -9.94
N LEU A 369 -13.79 -6.68 -9.20
CA LEU A 369 -13.82 -8.02 -8.62
C LEU A 369 -14.36 -7.93 -7.19
N ALA A 370 -15.63 -8.23 -7.01
CA ALA A 370 -16.34 -8.23 -5.74
C ALA A 370 -16.80 -9.64 -5.36
N THR A 371 -15.94 -10.64 -5.57
CA THR A 371 -16.24 -12.08 -5.42
C THR A 371 -16.40 -12.55 -3.97
N GLY A 372 -16.20 -11.67 -2.99
CA GLY A 372 -16.28 -12.01 -1.57
C GLY A 372 -15.17 -12.96 -1.09
N ALA A 373 -15.47 -13.70 -0.03
CA ALA A 373 -14.60 -14.70 0.60
C ALA A 373 -15.37 -16.01 0.83
N ARG A 374 -14.67 -17.04 1.30
CA ARG A 374 -15.26 -18.32 1.71
C ARG A 374 -14.68 -18.77 3.05
N PRO A 375 -15.42 -19.54 3.86
CA PRO A 375 -14.90 -20.14 5.08
C PRO A 375 -13.64 -20.97 4.83
N VAL A 376 -12.70 -20.95 5.77
CA VAL A 376 -11.51 -21.80 5.77
C VAL A 376 -11.69 -22.85 6.86
N LEU A 377 -11.53 -24.12 6.50
CA LEU A 377 -11.46 -25.22 7.46
C LEU A 377 -10.00 -25.45 7.85
N PRO A 378 -9.64 -25.39 9.13
CA PRO A 378 -8.28 -25.66 9.57
C PRO A 378 -7.93 -27.14 9.36
N PRO A 379 -6.66 -27.49 9.07
CA PRO A 379 -6.23 -28.87 8.88
C PRO A 379 -6.09 -29.58 10.24
N LEU A 380 -7.20 -29.80 10.94
CA LEU A 380 -7.24 -30.50 12.23
C LEU A 380 -7.55 -31.99 12.01
N PRO A 381 -6.79 -32.92 12.62
CA PRO A 381 -7.07 -34.34 12.52
C PRO A 381 -8.51 -34.68 12.97
N GLY A 382 -9.24 -35.40 12.13
CA GLY A 382 -10.60 -35.86 12.41
C GLY A 382 -11.70 -34.82 12.15
N LEU A 383 -11.38 -33.60 11.72
CA LEU A 383 -12.39 -32.58 11.38
C LEU A 383 -13.23 -32.99 10.16
N ASP A 384 -12.62 -33.72 9.23
CA ASP A 384 -13.25 -34.32 8.07
C ASP A 384 -14.25 -35.44 8.42
N LEU A 385 -14.18 -35.99 9.64
CA LEU A 385 -15.05 -37.08 10.10
C LEU A 385 -16.38 -36.60 10.70
N VAL A 386 -16.56 -35.30 10.93
CA VAL A 386 -17.66 -34.76 11.77
C VAL A 386 -18.61 -33.78 11.07
N ASP A 387 -18.62 -33.72 9.74
CA ASP A 387 -19.47 -32.80 8.93
C ASP A 387 -19.45 -31.36 9.48
N PRO A 388 -18.29 -30.68 9.44
CA PRO A 388 -18.11 -29.41 10.12
C PRO A 388 -19.00 -28.32 9.51
N LEU A 389 -19.76 -27.65 10.38
CA LEU A 389 -20.57 -26.51 9.97
C LEU A 389 -19.72 -25.25 9.82
N THR A 390 -20.04 -24.48 8.79
CA THR A 390 -19.40 -23.19 8.51
C THR A 390 -20.42 -22.06 8.62
N SER A 391 -19.98 -20.80 8.50
CA SER A 391 -20.90 -19.67 8.42
C SER A 391 -21.85 -19.75 7.21
N GLU A 392 -21.51 -20.52 6.17
CA GLU A 392 -22.40 -20.74 5.02
C GLU A 392 -23.42 -21.86 5.27
N THR A 393 -23.01 -22.97 5.89
CA THR A 393 -23.87 -24.17 6.04
C THR A 393 -24.64 -24.26 7.35
N LEU A 394 -24.26 -23.48 8.37
CA LEU A 394 -24.91 -23.49 9.68
C LEU A 394 -26.41 -23.15 9.57
N TRP A 395 -26.76 -22.16 8.75
CA TRP A 395 -28.14 -21.68 8.64
C TRP A 395 -29.10 -22.73 8.11
N ASP A 396 -28.68 -23.50 7.10
CA ASP A 396 -29.45 -24.64 6.60
C ASP A 396 -29.69 -25.65 7.73
N ARG A 397 -28.64 -25.99 8.49
CA ARG A 397 -28.77 -26.92 9.63
C ARG A 397 -29.65 -26.41 10.77
N LEU A 398 -29.71 -25.10 10.99
CA LEU A 398 -30.61 -24.53 12.00
C LEU A 398 -32.07 -24.53 11.52
N ARG A 399 -32.32 -24.39 10.21
CA ARG A 399 -33.68 -24.47 9.63
C ARG A 399 -34.32 -25.86 9.81
N ASP A 400 -33.52 -26.91 9.72
CA ASP A 400 -34.01 -28.30 9.85
C ASP A 400 -34.26 -28.74 11.30
N ARG A 401 -34.10 -27.84 12.28
CA ARG A 401 -34.18 -28.16 13.70
C ARG A 401 -35.44 -27.57 14.34
N ALA A 402 -36.21 -28.43 15.02
CA ALA A 402 -37.31 -28.00 15.88
C ALA A 402 -36.83 -27.31 17.16
N GLU A 403 -35.67 -27.72 17.68
CA GLU A 403 -35.08 -27.25 18.94
C GLU A 403 -33.64 -26.77 18.76
N ALA A 404 -33.23 -25.81 19.60
CA ALA A 404 -31.86 -25.33 19.64
C ALA A 404 -30.89 -26.47 20.00
N PRO A 405 -29.66 -26.49 19.44
CA PRO A 405 -28.66 -27.48 19.82
C PRO A 405 -28.34 -27.36 21.32
N ARG A 406 -28.45 -28.48 22.06
CA ARG A 406 -28.08 -28.54 23.48
C ARG A 406 -26.62 -28.19 23.74
N ARG A 407 -25.76 -28.50 22.76
CA ARG A 407 -24.32 -28.23 22.78
C ARG A 407 -23.87 -27.78 21.40
N LEU A 408 -23.06 -26.74 21.34
CA LEU A 408 -22.44 -26.23 20.13
C LEU A 408 -20.95 -25.97 20.44
N VAL A 409 -20.06 -26.52 19.63
CA VAL A 409 -18.62 -26.24 19.69
C VAL A 409 -18.30 -25.24 18.58
N VAL A 410 -17.61 -24.16 18.93
CA VAL A 410 -17.15 -23.13 17.99
C VAL A 410 -15.63 -23.20 17.94
N LEU A 411 -15.08 -23.42 16.74
CA LEU A 411 -13.65 -23.36 16.46
C LEU A 411 -13.39 -22.00 15.81
N GLY A 412 -12.72 -21.09 16.52
CA GLY A 412 -12.56 -19.68 16.12
C GLY A 412 -11.17 -19.15 16.44
#